data_AF-A0A4Q8L0T9-F1
#
_entry.id   AF-A0A4Q8L0T9-F1
#
_cell.length_a   1.000
_cell.length_b   1.000
_cell.length_c   1.000
_cell.angle_alpha   90.00
_cell.angle_beta   90.00
_cell.angle_gamma   90.00
#
_symmetry.space_group_name_H-M   'P 1'
#
loop_
_entity.id
_entity.type
_entity.pdbx_description
1 polymer ?
#
loop_
_entity_poly.entity_id
_entity_poly.type
_entity_poly.pdbx_seq_one_letter_code
_entity_poly.pdbx_strand_id
1 'polypeptide(L)' 'MSKKDKKIEIQIEDATVVVNNEKYDGYRLVIGKKVIGEIAELAENNFTIVKNGNAEGLYKILEKAVGNIIENYNLSN' A
#
# COMPACT_ATOMS: atom_id res chain seq x y z
N MET A 1 0.92 -29.05 -18.83
CA MET A 1 1.55 -27.73 -18.70
C MET A 1 1.90 -27.52 -17.24
N SER A 2 3.19 -27.50 -16.90
CA SER A 2 3.62 -27.19 -15.53
C SER A 2 3.37 -25.69 -15.30
N LYS A 3 2.36 -25.33 -14.51
CA LYS A 3 2.22 -23.97 -14.01
C LYS A 3 3.43 -23.74 -13.11
N LYS A 4 4.50 -23.14 -13.63
CA LYS A 4 5.58 -22.62 -12.79
C LYS A 4 4.94 -21.67 -11.77
N ASP A 5 5.18 -21.91 -10.49
CA ASP A 5 4.83 -20.96 -9.44
C ASP A 5 5.47 -19.61 -9.80
N LYS A 6 4.63 -18.63 -10.13
CA LYS A 6 5.09 -17.26 -10.32
C LYS A 6 5.36 -16.70 -8.93
N LYS A 7 6.62 -16.50 -8.59
CA LYS A 7 6.99 -15.70 -7.42
C LYS A 7 6.45 -14.29 -7.62
N ILE A 8 5.72 -13.79 -6.62
CA ILE A 8 5.23 -12.42 -6.58
C ILE A 8 6.14 -11.67 -5.62
N GLU A 9 6.72 -10.59 -6.11
CA GLU A 9 7.52 -9.67 -5.31
C GLU A 9 6.71 -8.38 -5.15
N ILE A 10 6.61 -7.91 -3.91
CA ILE A 10 5.97 -6.64 -3.56
C ILE A 10 7.09 -5.73 -3.08
N GLN A 11 7.22 -4.57 -3.72
CA GLN A 11 8.19 -3.56 -3.35
C GLN A 11 7.46 -2.41 -2.65
N ILE A 12 8.13 -1.83 -1.66
CA ILE A 12 7.66 -0.65 -0.93
C ILE A 12 8.59 0.49 -1.34
N GLU A 13 8.02 1.55 -1.89
CA GLU A 13 8.74 2.72 -2.38
C GLU A 13 8.27 3.96 -1.61
N ASP A 14 9.21 4.84 -1.24
CA ASP A 14 8.86 6.14 -0.67
C ASP A 14 8.06 6.96 -1.69
N ALA A 15 6.99 7.61 -1.24
CA ALA A 15 6.10 8.36 -2.10
C ALA A 15 5.42 9.52 -1.36
N THR A 16 5.21 10.63 -2.08
CA THR A 16 4.24 11.64 -1.65
C THR A 16 2.84 11.18 -2.07
N VAL A 17 1.95 11.01 -1.09
CA VAL A 17 0.57 10.56 -1.28
C VAL A 17 -0.41 11.67 -0.95
N VAL A 18 -1.60 11.62 -1.56
CA VAL A 18 -2.65 12.64 -1.35
C VAL A 18 -3.81 12.03 -0.57
N VAL A 19 -4.11 12.61 0.58
CA VAL A 19 -5.24 12.23 1.44
C VAL A 19 -6.07 13.47 1.70
N ASN A 20 -7.36 13.43 1.37
CA ASN A 20 -8.31 14.54 1.53
C ASN A 20 -7.78 15.87 0.97
N ASN A 21 -7.17 15.83 -0.22
CA ASN A 21 -6.52 16.96 -0.91
C ASN A 21 -5.27 17.53 -0.22
N GLU A 22 -4.76 16.90 0.84
CA GLU A 22 -3.52 17.24 1.51
C GLU A 22 -2.43 16.24 1.16
N LYS A 23 -1.17 16.69 1.11
CA LYS A 23 -0.02 15.86 0.76
C LYS A 23 0.68 15.37 2.00
N TYR A 24 0.97 14.08 2.04
CA TYR A 24 1.71 13.42 3.11
C TYR A 24 2.90 12.66 2.53
N ASP A 25 3.95 12.54 3.33
CA ASP A 25 4.95 11.52 3.10
C ASP A 25 4.33 10.14 3.37
N GLY A 26 4.88 9.12 2.74
CA GLY A 26 4.28 7.80 2.79
C GLY A 26 4.94 6.85 1.80
N TYR A 27 4.17 5.83 1.43
CA TYR A 27 4.69 4.69 0.70
C TYR A 27 3.73 4.22 -0.39
N ARG A 28 4.31 3.69 -1.47
CA ARG A 28 3.60 2.93 -2.51
C ARG A 28 3.98 1.48 -2.44
N LEU A 29 2.99 0.62 -2.51
CA LEU A 29 3.19 -0.81 -2.70
C LEU A 29 3.05 -1.13 -4.18
N VAL A 30 4.07 -1.74 -4.77
CA VAL A 30 4.09 -2.07 -6.20
C VAL A 30 4.38 -3.55 -6.44
N ILE A 31 3.68 -4.11 -7.42
CA ILE A 31 3.97 -5.42 -8.01
C ILE A 31 4.44 -5.18 -9.45
N GLY A 32 5.74 -5.28 -9.67
CA GLY A 32 6.37 -4.96 -10.96
C GLY A 32 6.19 -3.47 -11.31
N LYS A 33 5.20 -3.15 -12.15
CA LYS A 33 4.86 -1.76 -12.54
C LYS A 33 3.49 -1.31 -12.04
N LYS A 34 2.76 -2.18 -11.34
CA LYS A 34 1.39 -1.92 -10.89
C LYS A 34 1.42 -1.46 -9.44
N VAL A 35 0.89 -0.27 -9.17
CA VAL A 35 0.60 0.18 -7.80
C VAL A 35 -0.61 -0.61 -7.30
N ILE A 36 -0.43 -1.26 -6.16
CA ILE A 36 -1.46 -2.09 -5.53
C ILE A 36 -2.06 -1.43 -4.28
N GLY A 37 -1.39 -0.40 -3.75
CA GLY A 37 -1.89 0.42 -2.67
C GLY A 37 -0.94 1.55 -2.31
N GLU A 38 -1.46 2.50 -1.55
CA GLU A 38 -0.74 3.67 -1.06
C GLU A 38 -0.96 3.76 0.46
N ILE A 39 0.06 4.19 1.19
CA ILE A 39 0.03 4.40 2.63
C ILE A 39 0.50 5.81 2.90
N ALA A 40 -0.25 6.58 3.67
CA ALA A 40 0.18 7.88 4.19
C ALA A 40 0.70 7.74 5.62
N GLU A 41 1.81 8.38 5.91
CA GLU A 41 2.32 8.57 7.26
C GLU A 41 1.83 9.92 7.79
N LEU A 42 0.79 9.87 8.64
CA LEU A 42 0.16 11.08 9.16
C LEU A 42 0.95 11.70 10.32
N ALA A 43 1.65 10.85 11.07
CA ALA A 43 2.54 11.20 12.18
C ALA A 43 3.36 9.96 12.57
N GLU A 44 4.30 10.13 13.49
CA GLU A 44 5.08 9.03 14.06
C GLU A 44 4.15 7.90 14.54
N ASN A 45 4.38 6.69 14.04
CA ASN A 45 3.56 5.51 14.35
C ASN A 45 2.06 5.69 14.04
N ASN A 46 1.71 6.47 13.02
CA ASN A 46 0.34 6.61 12.52
C ASN A 46 0.33 6.53 10.99
N PHE A 47 0.02 5.34 10.49
CA PHE A 47 -0.10 5.03 9.07
C PHE A 47 -1.57 4.83 8.69
N THR A 48 -1.98 5.33 7.53
CA THR A 48 -3.32 5.08 6.97
C THR A 48 -3.21 4.61 5.53
N ILE A 49 -4.13 3.74 5.09
CA ILE A 49 -4.17 3.33 3.70
C ILE A 49 -4.92 4.40 2.91
N VAL A 50 -4.40 4.76 1.74
CA VAL A 50 -5.04 5.73 0.86
C VAL A 50 -5.89 4.98 -0.16
N LYS A 51 -7.19 5.29 -0.20
CA LYS A 51 -8.12 4.72 -1.18
C LYS A 51 -9.04 5.79 -1.74
N ASN A 52 -9.00 5.97 -3.05
CA ASN A 52 -9.75 7.02 -3.76
C ASN A 52 -9.50 8.42 -3.15
N GLY A 53 -8.28 8.67 -2.66
CA GLY A 53 -7.90 9.93 -2.01
C GLY A 53 -8.38 10.09 -0.56
N ASN A 54 -8.98 9.07 0.06
CA ASN A 54 -9.41 9.10 1.45
C ASN A 54 -8.52 8.20 2.31
N ALA A 55 -8.44 8.52 3.60
CA ALA A 55 -7.81 7.68 4.62
C ALA A 55 -8.74 6.51 4.98
N GLU A 56 -8.24 5.28 4.88
CA GLU A 56 -8.93 4.06 5.27
C GLU A 56 -8.07 3.29 6.27
N GLY A 57 -8.63 3.09 7.48
CA GLY A 57 -7.92 2.43 8.57
C GLY A 57 -6.80 3.28 9.17
N LEU A 58 -6.46 2.97 10.42
CA LEU A 58 -5.32 3.58 11.11
C LEU A 58 -4.48 2.48 11.74
N TYR A 59 -3.18 2.49 11.44
CA TYR A 59 -2.23 1.46 11.83
C TYR A 59 -1.07 2.10 12.60
N LYS A 60 -0.64 1.43 13.66
CA LYS A 60 0.49 1.89 14.48
C LYS A 60 1.86 1.55 13.92
N ILE A 61 1.92 0.56 13.04
CA ILE A 61 3.16 0.10 12.40
C ILE A 61 2.90 -0.09 10.91
N LEU A 62 3.91 0.22 10.09
CA LEU A 62 3.83 0.17 8.63
C LEU A 62 3.47 -1.23 8.13
N GLU A 63 4.05 -2.27 8.75
CA GLU A 63 3.86 -3.67 8.35
C GLU A 63 2.40 -4.11 8.44
N LYS A 64 1.61 -3.55 9.37
CA LYS A 64 0.18 -3.85 9.47
C LYS A 64 -0.62 -3.21 8.34
N ALA A 65 -0.26 -1.98 7.96
CA ALA A 65 -0.88 -1.30 6.83
C ALA A 65 -0.54 -2.04 5.52
N VAL A 66 0.73 -2.42 5.35
CA VAL A 66 1.21 -3.25 4.23
C VAL A 66 0.47 -4.58 4.17
N GLY A 67 0.41 -5.32 5.29
CA GLY A 67 -0.28 -6.60 5.36
C GLY A 67 -1.75 -6.49 4.98
N ASN A 68 -2.44 -5.45 5.43
CA ASN A 68 -3.84 -5.22 5.08
C ASN A 68 -4.04 -4.97 3.57
N ILE A 69 -3.17 -4.18 2.92
CA ILE A 69 -3.22 -4.00 1.46
C ILE A 69 -3.05 -5.35 0.75
N ILE A 70 -2.09 -6.16 1.17
CA ILE A 70 -1.80 -7.47 0.56
C ILE A 70 -2.97 -8.43 0.72
N GLU A 71 -3.54 -8.53 1.92
CA GLU A 71 -4.69 -9.39 2.23
C GLU A 71 -5.92 -9.04 1.39
N ASN A 72 -6.12 -7.75 1.11
CA ASN A 72 -7.25 -7.26 0.32
C ASN A 72 -6.95 -7.14 -1.18
N TYR A 73 -5.71 -7.35 -1.61
CA TYR A 73 -5.34 -7.25 -3.01
C TYR A 73 -5.71 -8.55 -3.75
N ASN A 74 -6.75 -8.47 -4.59
CA ASN A 74 -7.13 -9.60 -5.42
C ASN A 74 -6.14 -9.75 -6.60
N LEU A 75 -5.33 -10.82 -6.53
CA LEU A 75 -4.34 -11.21 -7.54
C LEU A 75 -4.94 -11.72 -8.87
N SER A 76 -6.27 -11.88 -8.95
CA SER A 76 -6.95 -12.50 -10.09
C SER A 76 -7.44 -11.51 -11.17
N ASN A 77 -7.16 -10.21 -11.01
CA ASN A 77 -7.51 -9.14 -11.96
C ASN A 77 -6.35 -8.76 -12.89
#